data_AF-A0A069IM78-F1
#
_entry.id   AF-A0A069IM78-F1
#
_cell.length_a   1.000
_cell.length_b   1.000
_cell.length_c   1.000
_cell.angle_alpha   90.00
_cell.angle_beta   90.00
_cell.angle_gamma   90.00
#
_symmetry.space_group_name_H-M   'P 1'
#
loop_
_entity.id
_entity.type
_entity.pdbx_description
1 polymer ?
#
loop_
_entity_poly.entity_id
_entity_poly.type
_entity_poly.pdbx_seq_one_letter_code
_entity_poly.pdbx_strand_id
1 'polypeptide(L)' 'MRPERIPASEIPCREQIGEAASARLVERCIQVSPATPPPCNAANPCDLIQGEIDRSCKLWARDGDPPAACRS' A
#
# COMPACT_ATOMS: atom_id res chain seq x y z
N MET A 1 -22.75 17.69 -0.23
CA MET A 1 -22.38 16.27 -0.08
C MET A 1 -20.91 16.13 -0.48
N ARG A 2 -19.99 15.95 0.47
CA ARG A 2 -18.61 15.53 0.13
C ARG A 2 -18.67 14.04 -0.19
N PRO A 3 -17.95 13.52 -1.20
CA PRO A 3 -17.89 12.08 -1.39
C PRO A 3 -17.26 11.49 -0.12
N GLU A 4 -18.01 10.65 0.57
CA GLU A 4 -17.46 9.79 1.61
C GLU A 4 -16.37 8.96 0.93
N ARG A 5 -15.14 9.05 1.45
CA ARG A 5 -14.12 8.08 1.08
C ARG A 5 -14.69 6.74 1.53
N ILE A 6 -14.98 5.86 0.58
CA ILE A 6 -15.36 4.48 0.86
C ILE A 6 -14.39 3.97 1.94
N PRO A 7 -14.88 3.42 3.07
CA PRO A 7 -13.99 2.83 4.04
C PRO A 7 -13.16 1.78 3.31
N ALA A 8 -11.84 1.87 3.40
CA ALA A 8 -10.97 0.81 2.91
C ALA A 8 -11.55 -0.50 3.45
N SER A 9 -11.96 -1.41 2.57
CA SER A 9 -12.79 -2.57 2.95
C SER A 9 -12.24 -3.18 4.23
N GLU A 10 -13.00 -3.25 5.32
CA GLU A 10 -12.47 -3.72 6.62
C GLU A 10 -11.94 -5.16 6.60
N ILE A 11 -12.16 -5.87 5.50
CA ILE A 11 -11.63 -7.19 5.19
C ILE A 11 -10.09 -7.13 5.10
N PRO A 12 -9.36 -7.94 5.88
CA PRO A 12 -7.92 -8.10 5.77
C PRO A 12 -7.49 -8.47 4.34
N CYS A 13 -6.40 -7.87 3.86
CA CYS A 13 -5.91 -8.13 2.51
C CYS A 13 -5.58 -9.62 2.28
N ARG A 14 -5.07 -10.32 3.31
CA ARG A 14 -4.87 -11.77 3.27
C ARG A 14 -6.15 -12.58 2.99
N GLU A 15 -7.30 -12.09 3.43
CA GLU A 15 -8.59 -12.74 3.21
C GLU A 15 -9.16 -12.40 1.81
N GLN A 16 -8.84 -11.21 1.31
CA GLN A 16 -9.31 -10.74 0.00
C GLN A 16 -8.54 -11.36 -1.18
N ILE A 17 -7.21 -11.45 -1.10
CA ILE A 17 -6.35 -11.92 -2.20
C ILE A 17 -5.50 -13.15 -1.85
N GLY A 18 -5.64 -13.68 -0.64
CA GLY A 18 -4.86 -14.81 -0.14
C GLY A 18 -3.52 -14.40 0.49
N GLU A 19 -3.00 -15.26 1.36
CA GLU A 19 -1.76 -15.04 2.12
C GLU A 19 -0.57 -14.70 1.21
N ALA A 20 -0.30 -15.53 0.19
CA ALA A 20 0.87 -15.35 -0.66
C ALA A 20 0.84 -14.05 -1.49
N ALA A 21 -0.33 -13.64 -1.97
CA ALA A 21 -0.45 -12.39 -2.73
C ALA A 21 -0.38 -11.17 -1.81
N SER A 22 -1.04 -11.23 -0.64
CA SER A 22 -1.02 -10.15 0.35
C SER A 22 0.39 -9.92 0.93
N ALA A 23 1.16 -10.99 1.14
CA ALA A 23 2.55 -10.89 1.58
C ALA A 23 3.44 -10.15 0.56
N ARG A 24 3.29 -10.44 -0.74
CA ARG A 24 4.02 -9.73 -1.81
C ARG A 24 3.65 -8.24 -1.86
N LEU A 25 2.37 -7.93 -1.64
CA LEU A 25 1.89 -6.54 -1.59
C LEU A 25 2.48 -5.80 -0.38
N VAL A 26 2.49 -6.43 0.80
CA VAL A 26 3.09 -5.88 2.02
C VAL A 26 4.59 -5.65 1.84
N GLU A 27 5.30 -6.61 1.26
CA GLU A 27 6.74 -6.51 0.98
C GLU A 27 7.03 -5.30 0.07
N ARG A 28 6.26 -5.14 -1.02
CA ARG A 28 6.37 -3.97 -1.89
C ARG A 28 6.10 -2.67 -1.11
N CYS A 29 5.06 -2.64 -0.27
CA CYS A 29 4.71 -1.48 0.54
C CYS A 29 5.85 -1.07 1.47
N ILE A 30 6.49 -2.02 2.16
CA ILE A 30 7.63 -1.75 3.06
C ILE A 30 8.81 -1.16 2.28
N GLN A 31 9.07 -1.64 1.07
CA GLN A 31 10.19 -1.14 0.25
C GLN A 31 10.01 0.30 -0.23
N VAL A 32 8.76 0.79 -0.32
CA VAL A 32 8.48 2.13 -0.86
C VAL A 32 8.01 3.11 0.21
N SER A 33 7.47 2.65 1.34
CA SER A 33 6.87 3.54 2.35
C SER A 33 7.93 4.27 3.19
N PRO A 34 7.94 5.61 3.22
CA PRO A 34 8.80 6.38 4.13
C PRO A 34 8.22 6.51 5.55
N ALA A 35 6.99 6.05 5.81
CA ALA A 35 6.31 6.22 7.08
C ALA A 35 6.86 5.30 8.20
N THR A 36 6.79 5.76 9.45
CA THR A 36 7.24 5.02 10.65
C THR A 36 6.22 5.14 11.80
N PRO A 37 5.51 4.06 12.19
CA PRO A 37 5.36 2.79 11.48
C PRO A 37 4.42 2.92 10.26
N PRO A 38 4.67 2.18 9.16
CA PRO A 38 3.85 2.27 7.96
C PRO A 38 2.58 1.40 8.06
N PRO A 39 1.52 1.68 7.26
CA PRO A 39 0.30 0.86 7.21
C PRO A 39 0.46 -0.46 6.41
N CYS A 40 1.68 -0.93 6.20
CA CYS A 40 2.00 -2.13 5.43
C CYS A 40 1.80 -3.40 6.27
N ASN A 41 0.57 -3.90 6.35
CA ASN A 41 0.24 -5.12 7.10
C ASN A 41 -0.87 -5.90 6.39
N ALA A 42 -0.73 -7.21 6.23
CA ALA A 42 -1.74 -8.04 5.55
C ALA A 42 -3.09 -8.12 6.32
N ALA A 43 -3.10 -7.73 7.60
CA ALA A 43 -4.32 -7.53 8.39
C ALA A 43 -5.09 -6.26 7.99
N ASN A 44 -4.45 -5.32 7.29
CA ASN A 44 -5.08 -4.12 6.77
C ASN A 44 -5.78 -4.41 5.44
N PRO A 45 -6.75 -3.56 5.04
CA PRO A 45 -7.39 -3.62 3.73
C PRO A 45 -6.38 -3.52 2.59
N CYS A 46 -6.56 -4.26 1.48
CA CYS A 46 -5.65 -4.16 0.33
C CYS A 46 -5.57 -2.73 -0.23
N ASP A 47 -6.70 -2.01 -0.26
CA ASP A 47 -6.76 -0.62 -0.75
C ASP A 47 -5.94 0.34 0.12
N LEU A 48 -5.84 0.08 1.43
CA LEU A 48 -4.99 0.88 2.32
C LEU A 48 -3.50 0.65 2.01
N ILE A 49 -3.10 -0.60 1.80
CA ILE A 49 -1.72 -0.99 1.48
C ILE A 49 -1.34 -0.45 0.09
N GLN A 50 -2.20 -0.64 -0.90
CA GLN A 50 -1.98 -0.15 -2.27
C GLN A 50 -1.98 1.38 -2.33
N GLY A 51 -2.88 2.04 -1.59
CA GLY A 51 -2.89 3.49 -1.51
C GLY A 51 -1.59 4.07 -0.94
N GLU A 52 -0.97 3.39 0.02
CA GLU A 52 0.33 3.79 0.56
C GLU A 52 1.46 3.57 -0.46
N ILE A 53 1.44 2.47 -1.22
CA ILE A 53 2.38 2.24 -2.32
C ILE A 53 2.28 3.38 -3.35
N ASP A 54 1.07 3.69 -3.82
CA ASP A 54 0.83 4.71 -4.83
C ASP A 54 1.26 6.09 -4.35
N ARG A 55 0.92 6.44 -3.09
CA ARG A 55 1.30 7.70 -2.46
C ARG A 55 2.81 7.84 -2.36
N SER A 56 3.49 6.79 -1.92
CA SER A 56 4.94 6.79 -1.72
C SER A 56 5.69 6.81 -3.04
N CYS A 57 5.26 6.05 -4.04
CA CYS A 57 5.87 6.09 -5.36
C CYS A 57 5.73 7.45 -6.04
N LYS A 58 4.58 8.13 -5.86
CA LYS A 58 4.41 9.53 -6.31
C LYS A 58 5.33 10.50 -5.57
N LEU A 59 5.63 10.27 -4.30
CA LEU A 59 6.59 11.06 -3.53
C LEU A 59 8.00 10.90 -4.11
N TRP A 60 8.49 9.67 -4.23
CA TRP A 60 9.83 9.43 -4.76
C TRP A 60 10.02 9.86 -6.22
N ALA A 61 8.98 9.72 -7.04
CA ALA A 61 9.01 10.23 -8.42
C ALA A 61 9.16 11.76 -8.47
N ARG A 62 8.62 12.49 -7.48
CA ARG A 62 8.83 13.94 -7.35
C ARG A 62 10.24 14.28 -6.88
N ASP A 63 10.82 13.46 -6.03
CA ASP A 63 12.16 13.66 -5.47
C ASP A 63 13.29 13.16 -6.40
N GLY A 64 12.95 12.42 -7.45
CA GLY A 64 13.84 12.05 -8.55
C GLY A 64 14.50 10.68 -8.44
N ASP A 65 14.26 9.91 -7.38
CA ASP A 65 14.84 8.58 -7.16
C ASP A 65 13.78 7.56 -6.68
N PRO A 66 12.89 7.09 -7.58
CA PRO A 66 11.91 6.08 -7.22
C PRO A 66 12.55 4.70 -6.97
N PRO A 67 12.25 4.04 -5.82
CA PRO A 67 12.64 2.67 -5.59
C PRO A 67 12.22 1.75 -6.73
N ALA A 68 12.98 0.67 -6.98
CA ALA A 68 12.67 -0.29 -8.03
C ALA A 68 11.25 -0.90 -7.89
N ALA A 69 10.79 -1.07 -6.65
CA ALA A 69 9.44 -1.52 -6.31
C ALA A 69 8.32 -0.60 -6.84
N CYS A 70 8.61 0.66 -7.20
CA CYS A 70 7.65 1.56 -7.84
C CYS A 70 7.45 1.32 -9.34
N ARG A 71 8.28 0.49 -9.98
CA ARG A 71 8.24 0.21 -11.43
C ARG A 71 7.46 -1.07 -11.80
N SER A 72 6.75 -1.68 -10.84
CA SER A 72 5.99 -2.93 -11.02
C SER A 72 4.53 -2.69 -11.38
#